data_AF-A0AAW7JW84-F1
#
_entry.id   AF-A0AAW7JW84-F1
#
_cell.length_a   1.000
_cell.length_b   1.000
_cell.length_c   1.000
_cell.angle_alpha   90.00
_cell.angle_beta   90.00
_cell.angle_gamma   90.00
#
_symmetry.space_group_name_H-M   'P 1'
#
loop_
_entity.id
_entity.type
_entity.pdbx_description
1 polymer ?
#
loop_
_entity_poly.entity_id
_entity_poly.type
_entity_poly.pdbx_seq_one_letter_code
_entity_poly.pdbx_strand_id
1 'polypeptide(L)'
;MATDLRCRHDEALLLEAARLHDAGLGRRAIGARLGVPHATVRKWLDKYRAGGTELLLKMGGKQARYDYETKVAAARAVVDGGMPGPEAMARFGIASKSPLESWCRLYREGGAEALRPKPKGRPRGSGAEAAPRTREQELEARVRKLEAQVAYLKKSIALKAELRSRTGRRP
;
A
#
# COMPACT_ATOMS: atom_id res chain seq x y z
N MET A 1 15.59 -26.29 -6.55
CA MET A 1 14.17 -26.03 -6.83
C MET A 1 13.65 -25.09 -5.76
N ALA A 2 13.47 -23.81 -6.07
CA ALA A 2 13.00 -22.81 -5.11
C ALA A 2 11.48 -22.90 -5.01
N THR A 3 10.97 -23.50 -3.93
CA THR A 3 9.54 -23.47 -3.63
C THR A 3 9.17 -22.05 -3.23
N ASP A 4 8.25 -21.44 -3.98
CA ASP A 4 7.67 -20.14 -3.65
C ASP A 4 6.97 -20.26 -2.28
N LEU A 5 7.62 -19.74 -1.22
CA LEU A 5 7.16 -19.81 0.18
C LEU A 5 5.92 -18.95 0.44
N ARG A 6 5.27 -18.40 -0.59
CA ARG A 6 3.94 -17.81 -0.49
C ARG A 6 2.84 -18.89 -0.49
N CYS A 7 3.07 -20.00 0.20
CA CYS A 7 2.02 -20.96 0.48
C CYS A 7 1.04 -20.32 1.47
N ARG A 8 0.01 -19.68 0.92
CA ARG A 8 -1.28 -19.55 1.61
C ARG A 8 -1.58 -20.94 2.18
N HIS A 9 -1.66 -21.04 3.50
CA HIS A 9 -1.54 -22.32 4.19
C HIS A 9 -2.62 -23.29 3.71
N ASP A 10 -2.20 -24.32 2.98
CA ASP A 10 -3.10 -25.36 2.49
C ASP A 10 -3.73 -26.08 3.68
N GLU A 11 -5.04 -26.25 3.63
CA GLU A 11 -5.84 -26.84 4.70
C GLU A 11 -5.34 -28.25 5.04
N ALA A 12 -5.05 -29.07 4.03
CA ALA A 12 -4.51 -30.41 4.22
C ALA A 12 -3.17 -30.40 4.98
N LEU A 13 -2.33 -29.41 4.69
CA LEU A 13 -1.00 -29.30 5.28
C LEU A 13 -1.06 -28.78 6.73
N LEU A 14 -2.05 -27.95 7.04
CA LEU A 14 -2.36 -27.54 8.41
C LEU A 14 -2.86 -28.73 9.24
N LEU A 15 -3.79 -29.53 8.70
CA LEU A 15 -4.32 -30.71 9.39
C LEU A 15 -3.24 -31.77 9.65
N GLU A 16 -2.37 -32.03 8.68
CA GLU A 16 -1.27 -32.98 8.88
C GLU A 16 -0.26 -32.47 9.91
N ALA A 17 0.01 -31.15 9.97
CA ALA A 17 0.85 -30.58 11.02
C ALA A 17 0.26 -30.76 12.43
N ALA A 18 -1.06 -30.65 12.59
CA ALA A 18 -1.75 -30.93 13.85
C ALA A 18 -1.65 -32.42 14.22
N ARG A 19 -1.94 -33.31 13.27
CA ARG A 19 -1.82 -34.77 13.47
C ARG A 19 -0.43 -35.19 13.91
N LEU A 20 0.62 -34.65 13.26
CA LEU A 20 2.01 -34.93 13.64
C LEU A 20 2.36 -34.36 15.02
N HIS A 21 1.77 -33.22 15.40
CA HIS A 21 1.96 -32.65 16.74
C HIS A 21 1.33 -33.55 17.82
N ASP A 22 0.11 -34.03 17.59
CA ASP A 22 -0.59 -34.95 18.49
C ASP A 22 0.12 -36.30 18.60
N ALA A 23 0.82 -36.72 17.53
CA ALA A 23 1.72 -37.87 17.54
C ALA A 23 3.05 -37.62 18.28
N GLY A 24 3.22 -36.46 18.91
CA GLY A 24 4.39 -36.12 19.75
C GLY A 24 5.58 -35.55 19.00
N LEU A 25 5.47 -35.26 17.70
CA LEU A 25 6.60 -34.71 16.95
C LEU A 25 6.85 -33.24 17.32
N GLY A 26 8.14 -32.90 17.45
CA GLY A 26 8.57 -31.52 17.65
C GLY A 26 8.46 -30.68 16.36
N ARG A 27 8.23 -29.38 16.50
CA ARG A 27 8.11 -28.40 15.39
C ARG A 27 9.19 -28.48 14.31
N ARG A 28 10.43 -28.85 14.67
CA ARG A 28 11.54 -29.01 13.71
C ARG A 28 11.36 -30.26 12.83
N ALA A 29 10.96 -31.38 13.44
CA ALA A 29 10.69 -32.63 12.72
C ALA A 29 9.45 -32.49 11.81
N ILE A 30 8.40 -31.83 12.30
CA ILE A 30 7.20 -31.51 11.50
C ILE A 30 7.58 -30.64 10.29
N GLY A 31 8.36 -29.58 10.50
CA GLY A 31 8.82 -28.72 9.41
C GLY A 31 9.65 -29.44 8.36
N ALA A 32 10.58 -30.31 8.79
CA ALA A 32 11.37 -31.13 7.88
C ALA A 32 10.48 -32.09 7.06
N ARG A 33 9.49 -32.72 7.69
CA ARG A 33 8.58 -33.68 7.04
C ARG A 33 7.63 -33.02 6.04
N LEU A 34 7.17 -31.80 6.33
CA LEU A 34 6.23 -31.06 5.48
C LEU A 34 6.93 -30.11 4.49
N GLY A 35 8.27 -30.03 4.49
CA GLY A 35 9.01 -29.08 3.66
C GLY A 35 8.74 -27.60 4.01
N VAL A 36 8.36 -27.33 5.26
CA VAL A 36 7.96 -25.98 5.73
C VAL A 36 8.93 -25.48 6.81
N PRO A 37 9.34 -24.20 6.78
CA PRO A 37 10.16 -23.62 7.84
C PRO A 37 9.56 -23.83 9.23
N HIS A 38 10.36 -24.34 10.18
CA HIS A 38 9.93 -24.62 11.56
C HIS A 38 9.32 -23.39 12.27
N ALA A 39 9.69 -22.17 11.87
CA ALA A 39 9.10 -20.94 12.37
C ALA A 39 7.64 -20.75 11.96
N THR A 40 7.25 -21.23 10.77
CA THR A 40 5.88 -21.25 10.28
C THR A 40 5.08 -22.32 11.02
N VAL A 41 5.66 -23.52 11.19
CA VAL A 41 5.06 -24.60 11.99
C VAL A 41 4.79 -24.14 13.42
N ARG A 42 5.72 -23.38 14.04
CA ARG A 42 5.48 -22.79 15.36
C ARG A 42 4.20 -21.97 15.41
N LYS A 43 3.98 -21.07 14.43
CA LYS A 43 2.76 -20.24 14.37
C LYS A 43 1.49 -21.08 14.23
N TRP A 44 1.55 -22.18 13.47
CA TRP A 44 0.43 -23.11 13.36
C TRP A 44 0.13 -23.78 14.69
N LEU A 45 1.14 -24.33 15.36
CA LEU A 45 0.96 -24.99 16.65
C LEU A 45 0.50 -24.02 17.75
N ASP A 46 0.95 -22.76 17.73
CA ASP A 46 0.46 -21.73 18.66
C ASP A 46 -1.06 -21.50 18.48
N LYS A 47 -1.55 -21.50 17.24
CA LYS A 47 -2.99 -21.38 16.93
C LYS A 47 -3.78 -22.63 17.27
N TYR A 48 -3.21 -23.79 16.96
CA TYR A 48 -3.79 -25.08 17.30
C TYR A 48 -3.95 -25.26 18.81
N ARG A 49 -2.96 -24.83 19.61
CA ARG A 49 -3.07 -24.85 21.08
C ARG A 49 -4.09 -23.87 21.62
N ALA A 50 -4.30 -22.75 20.95
CA ALA A 50 -5.22 -21.71 21.41
C ALA A 50 -6.71 -22.06 21.16
N GLY A 51 -7.02 -22.88 20.16
CA GLY A 51 -8.41 -23.19 19.82
C GLY A 51 -8.57 -24.29 18.77
N GLY A 52 -7.68 -25.27 18.81
CA GLY A 52 -7.73 -26.49 18.02
C GLY A 52 -7.67 -26.26 16.52
N THR A 53 -8.21 -27.24 15.80
CA THR A 53 -8.27 -27.27 14.34
C THR A 53 -9.02 -26.06 13.78
N GLU A 54 -10.05 -25.56 14.47
CA GLU A 54 -10.85 -24.43 14.00
C GLU A 54 -10.00 -23.15 13.85
N LEU A 55 -9.23 -22.78 14.88
CA LEU A 55 -8.35 -21.61 14.81
C LEU A 55 -7.16 -21.83 13.89
N LEU A 56 -6.70 -23.08 13.77
CA LEU A 56 -5.65 -23.46 12.85
C LEU A 56 -6.09 -23.24 11.39
N LEU A 57 -7.26 -23.72 10.99
CA LEU A 57 -7.77 -23.59 9.62
C LEU A 57 -8.09 -22.14 9.25
N LYS A 58 -8.48 -21.30 10.21
CA LYS A 58 -8.62 -19.84 10.02
C LYS A 58 -7.32 -19.15 9.58
N MET A 59 -6.15 -19.75 9.79
CA MET A 59 -4.87 -19.24 9.28
C MET A 59 -4.69 -19.41 7.77
N GLY A 60 -5.26 -20.48 7.20
CA GLY A 60 -5.23 -20.76 5.75
C GLY A 60 -6.38 -20.11 4.98
N GLY A 61 -7.39 -19.61 5.70
CA GLY A 61 -8.56 -18.98 5.12
C GLY A 61 -8.22 -17.84 4.16
N LYS A 62 -8.84 -17.85 2.97
CA LYS A 62 -8.87 -16.66 2.11
C LYS A 62 -9.55 -15.55 2.92
N GLN A 63 -8.89 -14.40 3.09
CA GLN A 63 -9.59 -13.20 3.55
C GLN A 63 -10.86 -13.04 2.70
N ALA A 64 -12.00 -12.88 3.37
CA ALA A 64 -13.28 -12.69 2.71
C ALA A 64 -13.14 -11.58 1.66
N ARG A 65 -13.40 -11.92 0.40
CA ARG A 65 -13.32 -10.98 -0.72
C ARG A 65 -14.70 -10.42 -0.94
N TYR A 66 -14.84 -9.13 -0.69
CA TYR A 66 -16.04 -8.38 -1.01
C TYR A 66 -15.80 -7.67 -2.34
N ASP A 67 -16.78 -7.77 -3.24
CA ASP A 67 -16.81 -6.98 -4.45
C ASP A 67 -16.98 -5.49 -4.14
N TYR A 68 -16.80 -4.63 -5.14
CA TYR A 68 -16.94 -3.19 -4.94
C TYR A 68 -18.38 -2.81 -4.60
N GLU A 69 -19.35 -3.40 -5.29
CA GLU A 69 -20.77 -3.11 -5.11
C GLU A 69 -21.26 -3.41 -3.69
N THR A 70 -20.89 -4.57 -3.11
CA THR A 70 -21.26 -4.91 -1.72
C THR A 70 -20.66 -3.94 -0.73
N LYS A 71 -19.42 -3.46 -0.95
CA LYS A 71 -18.79 -2.46 -0.07
C LYS A 71 -19.56 -1.15 -0.08
N VAL A 72 -19.91 -0.67 -1.28
CA VAL A 72 -20.64 0.59 -1.46
C VAL A 72 -22.05 0.46 -0.88
N ALA A 73 -22.76 -0.62 -1.18
CA ALA A 73 -24.11 -0.86 -0.69
C ALA A 73 -24.15 -0.93 0.85
N ALA A 74 -23.21 -1.65 1.47
CA ALA A 74 -23.12 -1.73 2.92
C ALA A 74 -22.77 -0.39 3.57
N ALA A 75 -21.78 0.33 3.02
CA ALA A 75 -21.40 1.64 3.54
C ALA A 75 -22.54 2.67 3.40
N ARG A 76 -23.21 2.70 2.25
CA ARG A 76 -24.36 3.58 1.99
C ARG A 76 -25.53 3.27 2.93
N ALA A 77 -25.85 1.99 3.15
CA ALA A 77 -26.94 1.61 4.05
C ALA A 77 -26.69 2.11 5.49
N VAL A 78 -25.45 2.04 5.97
CA VAL A 78 -25.08 2.50 7.32
C VAL A 78 -24.97 4.03 7.39
N VAL A 79 -24.29 4.66 6.42
CA VAL A 79 -23.97 6.09 6.48
C VAL A 79 -25.16 6.96 6.07
N ASP A 80 -25.80 6.65 4.94
CA ASP A 80 -26.91 7.45 4.40
C ASP A 80 -28.25 6.92 4.90
N GLY A 81 -28.38 5.59 5.02
CA GLY A 81 -29.61 4.93 5.45
C GLY A 81 -29.77 4.77 6.97
N GLY A 82 -28.74 5.10 7.76
CA GLY A 82 -28.77 4.97 9.21
C GLY A 82 -28.87 3.52 9.72
N MET A 83 -28.66 2.52 8.86
CA MET A 83 -28.76 1.11 9.24
C MET A 83 -27.73 0.76 10.33
N PRO A 84 -28.14 0.06 11.40
CA PRO A 84 -27.21 -0.45 12.40
C PRO A 84 -26.13 -1.34 11.77
N GLY A 85 -24.88 -1.16 12.20
CA GLY A 85 -23.73 -1.93 11.69
C GLY A 85 -23.93 -3.45 11.69
N PRO A 86 -24.40 -4.07 12.79
CA PRO A 86 -24.67 -5.52 12.81
C PRO A 86 -25.72 -5.97 11.79
N GLU A 87 -26.75 -5.15 11.57
CA GLU A 87 -27.80 -5.44 10.58
C GLU A 87 -27.26 -5.37 9.16
N ALA A 88 -26.43 -4.34 8.86
CA ALA A 88 -25.72 -4.25 7.59
C ALA A 88 -24.76 -5.45 7.40
N MET A 89 -24.05 -5.88 8.44
CA MET A 89 -23.18 -7.05 8.36
C MET A 89 -23.95 -8.32 7.98
N ALA A 90 -25.11 -8.55 8.61
CA ALA A 90 -25.97 -9.69 8.30
C ALA A 90 -26.51 -9.59 6.86
N ARG A 91 -27.04 -8.42 6.47
CA ARG A 91 -27.65 -8.19 5.15
C ARG A 91 -26.65 -8.35 4.00
N PHE A 92 -25.41 -7.89 4.19
CA PHE A 92 -24.39 -7.87 3.14
C PHE A 92 -23.31 -8.97 3.30
N GLY A 93 -23.53 -9.94 4.19
CA GLY A 93 -22.63 -11.08 4.38
C GLY A 93 -21.23 -10.71 4.87
N ILE A 94 -21.11 -9.66 5.67
CA ILE A 94 -19.82 -9.15 6.15
C ILE A 94 -19.42 -9.89 7.42
N ALA A 95 -18.34 -10.67 7.34
CA ALA A 95 -17.89 -11.55 8.41
C ALA A 95 -17.37 -10.82 9.66
N SER A 96 -17.04 -9.52 9.56
CA SER A 96 -16.48 -8.78 10.69
C SER A 96 -16.76 -7.28 10.62
N LYS A 97 -16.75 -6.63 11.77
CA LYS A 97 -17.06 -5.21 11.93
C LYS A 97 -15.99 -4.29 11.31
N SER A 98 -14.72 -4.66 11.42
CA SER A 98 -13.59 -3.82 11.00
C SER A 98 -13.61 -3.42 9.51
N PRO A 99 -13.85 -4.34 8.55
CA PRO A 99 -14.06 -3.97 7.15
C PRO A 99 -15.20 -2.97 6.96
N LEU A 100 -16.35 -3.20 7.60
CA LEU A 100 -17.51 -2.33 7.49
C LEU A 100 -17.22 -0.93 8.02
N GLU A 101 -16.59 -0.81 9.19
CA GLU A 101 -16.20 0.48 9.77
C GLU A 101 -15.21 1.23 8.85
N SER A 102 -14.22 0.52 8.30
CA SER A 102 -13.28 1.11 7.35
C SER A 102 -13.99 1.61 6.09
N TRP A 103 -14.97 0.88 5.56
CA TRP A 103 -15.71 1.32 4.38
C TRP A 103 -16.62 2.50 4.67
N CYS A 104 -17.31 2.50 5.82
CA CYS A 104 -18.13 3.64 6.25
C CYS A 104 -17.29 4.92 6.40
N ARG A 105 -16.07 4.80 6.94
CA ARG A 105 -15.15 5.94 7.04
C ARG A 105 -14.76 6.47 5.65
N LEU A 106 -14.29 5.61 4.76
CA LEU A 106 -13.92 6.01 3.40
C LEU A 106 -15.11 6.61 2.62
N TYR A 107 -16.29 6.05 2.81
CA TYR A 107 -17.51 6.54 2.17
C TYR A 107 -17.91 7.94 2.68
N ARG A 108 -17.75 8.24 3.98
CA ARG A 108 -17.94 9.61 4.50
C ARG A 108 -16.94 10.60 3.94
N GLU A 109 -15.71 10.16 3.67
CA GLU A 109 -14.63 11.03 3.17
C GLU A 109 -14.75 11.33 1.66
N GLY A 110 -15.21 10.37 0.85
CA GLY A 110 -15.20 10.51 -0.62
C GLY A 110 -16.26 9.69 -1.37
N GLY A 111 -17.33 9.29 -0.69
CA GLY A 111 -18.46 8.56 -1.27
C GLY A 111 -18.06 7.19 -1.83
N ALA A 112 -18.81 6.72 -2.83
CA ALA A 112 -18.58 5.44 -3.47
C ALA A 112 -17.19 5.36 -4.12
N GLU A 113 -16.71 6.44 -4.73
CA GLU A 113 -15.43 6.49 -5.44
C GLU A 113 -14.23 6.19 -4.51
N ALA A 114 -14.31 6.55 -3.23
CA ALA A 114 -13.27 6.23 -2.25
C ALA A 114 -13.11 4.72 -1.97
N LEU A 115 -14.13 3.91 -2.29
CA LEU A 115 -14.11 2.45 -2.13
C LEU A 115 -13.60 1.72 -3.36
N ARG A 116 -13.35 2.42 -4.47
CA ARG A 116 -12.81 1.79 -5.67
C ARG A 116 -11.47 1.13 -5.38
N PRO A 117 -11.19 -0.02 -6.00
CA PRO A 117 -9.88 -0.64 -5.88
C PRO A 117 -8.81 0.33 -6.39
N LYS A 118 -7.91 0.77 -5.50
CA LYS A 118 -6.77 1.59 -5.89
C LYS A 118 -5.84 0.77 -6.80
N PRO A 119 -5.26 1.39 -7.85
CA PRO A 119 -4.30 0.72 -8.72
C PRO A 119 -3.19 0.08 -7.89
N LYS A 120 -2.94 -1.20 -8.14
CA LYS A 120 -2.03 -2.02 -7.35
C LYS A 120 -0.60 -1.69 -7.73
N GLY A 121 0.17 -1.12 -6.82
CA GLY A 121 1.60 -0.87 -7.00
C GLY A 121 2.08 0.44 -6.37
N ARG A 122 3.40 0.65 -6.38
CA ARG A 122 3.99 1.96 -6.10
C ARG A 122 3.48 2.92 -7.19
N PRO A 123 3.00 4.13 -6.85
CA PRO A 123 2.77 5.16 -7.86
C PRO A 123 4.02 5.25 -8.73
N ARG A 124 3.88 5.28 -10.06
CA ARG A 124 5.03 5.57 -10.92
C ARG A 124 5.64 6.87 -10.40
N GLY A 125 6.86 6.79 -9.89
CA GLY A 125 7.56 7.97 -9.40
C GLY A 125 7.71 8.98 -10.53
N SER A 126 8.14 10.19 -10.16
CA SER A 126 8.45 11.35 -11.01
C SER A 126 9.44 11.11 -12.17
N GLY A 127 9.82 9.86 -12.46
CA GLY A 127 10.64 9.44 -13.58
C GLY A 127 9.83 8.87 -14.76
N ALA A 128 8.51 9.09 -14.82
CA ALA A 128 7.85 9.05 -16.12
C ALA A 128 8.47 10.18 -16.94
N GLU A 129 9.21 9.81 -17.99
CA GLU A 129 9.78 10.73 -18.97
C GLU A 129 8.70 11.75 -19.32
N ALA A 130 8.92 12.99 -18.88
CA ALA A 130 7.96 14.06 -19.11
C ALA A 130 7.68 14.07 -20.61
N ALA A 131 6.40 14.15 -20.99
CA ALA A 131 6.00 14.23 -22.39
C ALA A 131 6.96 15.19 -23.13
N PRO A 132 7.39 14.85 -24.36
CA PRO A 132 8.37 15.65 -25.08
C PRO A 132 7.92 17.10 -25.07
N ARG A 133 8.81 17.99 -24.61
CA ARG A 133 8.50 19.41 -24.44
C ARG A 133 7.96 19.93 -25.76
N THR A 134 6.86 20.66 -25.70
CA THR A 134 6.38 21.36 -26.89
C THR A 134 7.40 22.44 -27.28
N ARG A 135 7.46 22.80 -28.57
CA ARG A 135 8.35 23.84 -29.08
C ARG A 135 8.26 25.15 -28.28
N GLU A 136 7.07 25.49 -27.80
CA GLU A 136 6.82 26.67 -26.96
C GLU A 136 7.53 26.57 -25.60
N GLN A 137 7.47 25.42 -24.93
CA GLN A 137 8.14 25.20 -23.65
C GLN A 137 9.67 25.25 -23.78
N GLU A 138 10.22 24.79 -24.90
CA GLU A 138 11.66 24.92 -25.19
C GLU A 138 12.08 26.37 -25.39
N LEU A 139 11.25 27.15 -26.10
CA LEU A 139 11.48 28.57 -26.30
C LEU A 139 11.42 29.33 -24.98
N GLU A 140 10.44 29.06 -24.11
CA GLU A 140 10.35 29.66 -22.78
C GLU A 140 11.57 29.35 -21.91
N ALA A 141 12.03 28.09 -21.92
CA ALA A 141 13.23 27.71 -21.19
C ALA A 141 14.47 28.45 -21.72
N ARG A 142 14.55 28.65 -23.04
CA ARG A 142 15.64 29.39 -23.68
C ARG A 142 15.59 30.89 -23.38
N VAL A 143 14.39 31.48 -23.35
CA VAL A 143 14.18 32.88 -22.95
C VAL A 143 14.62 33.07 -21.50
N ARG A 144 14.17 32.22 -20.56
CA ARG A 144 14.59 32.29 -19.16
C ARG A 144 16.11 32.20 -18.99
N LYS A 145 16.76 31.31 -19.75
CA LYS A 145 18.23 31.19 -19.74
C LYS A 145 18.90 32.46 -20.25
N LEU A 146 18.40 33.03 -21.36
CA LEU A 146 18.94 34.26 -21.94
C LEU A 146 18.74 35.46 -21.00
N GLU A 147 17.57 35.59 -20.38
CA GLU A 147 17.29 36.63 -19.40
C GLU A 147 18.23 36.54 -18.19
N ALA A 148 18.49 35.34 -17.68
CA ALA A 148 19.45 35.12 -16.61
C ALA A 148 20.88 35.52 -17.03
N GLN A 149 21.30 35.17 -18.25
CA GLN A 149 22.61 35.58 -18.78
C GLN A 149 22.73 37.10 -18.94
N VAL A 150 21.70 37.74 -19.50
CA VAL A 150 21.65 39.20 -19.64
C VAL A 150 21.69 39.88 -18.28
N ALA A 151 20.94 39.39 -17.29
CA ALA A 151 20.95 39.92 -15.93
C ALA A 151 22.34 39.79 -15.28
N TYR A 152 23.01 38.65 -15.47
CA TYR A 152 24.38 38.43 -14.98
C TYR A 152 25.37 39.41 -15.62
N LEU A 153 25.33 39.57 -16.95
CA LEU A 153 26.21 40.49 -17.67
C LEU A 153 25.98 41.95 -17.24
N LYS A 154 24.72 42.37 -17.09
CA LYS A 154 24.38 43.72 -16.58
C LYS A 154 24.98 43.96 -15.19
N LYS A 155 24.86 42.98 -14.28
CA LYS A 155 25.48 43.06 -12.94
C LYS A 155 27.00 43.15 -13.02
N SER A 156 27.65 42.38 -13.89
CA SER A 156 29.10 42.42 -14.08
C SER A 156 29.58 43.79 -14.60
N ILE A 157 28.86 44.38 -15.55
CA ILE A 157 29.17 45.72 -16.08
C ILE A 157 29.02 46.77 -14.98
N ALA A 158 27.92 46.73 -14.21
CA ALA A 158 27.69 47.65 -13.10
C ALA A 158 28.80 47.58 -12.04
N LEU A 159 29.21 46.37 -11.65
CA LEU A 159 30.33 46.14 -10.72
C LEU A 159 31.65 46.71 -11.23
N LYS A 160 31.97 46.52 -12.51
CA LYS A 160 33.19 47.10 -13.10
C LYS A 160 33.15 48.62 -13.14
N ALA A 161 31.99 49.21 -13.42
CA ALA A 161 31.82 50.65 -13.42
C ALA A 161 31.99 51.25 -12.01
N GLU A 162 31.44 50.60 -10.98
CA GLU A 162 31.62 50.99 -9.58
C GLU A 162 33.09 50.87 -9.11
N LEU A 163 33.78 49.79 -9.50
CA LEU A 163 35.20 49.62 -9.18
C LEU A 163 36.06 50.73 -9.82
N ARG A 164 35.78 51.10 -11.07
CA ARG A 164 36.49 52.18 -11.79
C ARG A 164 36.27 53.56 -11.14
N SER A 165 35.04 53.86 -10.70
CA SER A 165 34.74 55.13 -10.03
C SER A 165 35.37 55.23 -8.63
N ARG A 166 35.51 54.10 -7.93
CA ARG A 166 36.23 54.01 -6.64
C ARG A 166 37.74 54.19 -6.80
N THR A 167 38.35 53.64 -7.85
CA THR A 167 39.79 53.77 -8.09
C THR A 167 40.20 55.14 -8.66
N GLY A 168 39.30 55.84 -9.36
CA GLY A 168 39.54 57.22 -9.84
C GLY A 168 39.36 58.30 -8.76
N ARG A 169 38.91 57.92 -7.56
CA ARG A 169 38.66 58.81 -6.42
C ARG A 169 39.62 58.49 -5.28
N ARG A 170 40.93 58.59 -5.52
CA ARG A 170 41.94 58.70 -4.46
C ARG A 170 42.50 60.14 -4.50
N PRO A 171 42.50 60.87 -3.37
CA PRO A 171 43.02 62.24 -3.29
C PRO A 171 44.54 62.28 -3.53
#